data_AF-A0A969T9L8-F1
#
_entry.id   AF-A0A969T9L8-F1
#
_cell.length_a   1.000
_cell.length_b   1.000
_cell.length_c   1.000
_cell.angle_alpha   90.00
_cell.angle_beta   90.00
_cell.angle_gamma   90.00
#
_symmetry.space_group_name_H-M   'P 1'
#
loop_
_entity.id
_entity.type
_entity.pdbx_description
1 polymer ?
#
loop_
_entity_poly.entity_id
_entity_poly.type
_entity_poly.pdbx_seq_one_letter_code
_entity_poly.pdbx_strand_id
1 'polypeptide(L)' 'MAQKAKNEETKKKYPDSRLIGLKEGVEPIHEQPKTANFTTRLTPEGKKGFEELAESLGLSKSELIEKLARGEFELVRKVS' A
#
# COMPACT_ATOMS: atom_id res chain seq x y z
N MET A 1 9.01 -59.74 22.91
CA MET A 1 7.83 -58.85 22.79
C MET A 1 8.05 -57.97 21.57
N ALA A 2 7.46 -58.35 20.44
CA ALA A 2 7.51 -57.61 19.19
C ALA A 2 6.07 -57.36 18.75
N GLN A 3 5.66 -56.10 18.69
CA GLN A 3 4.43 -55.66 18.03
C GLN A 3 4.41 -54.13 18.04
N LYS A 4 4.60 -53.53 16.86
CA LYS A 4 3.84 -52.38 16.31
C LYS A 4 4.57 -51.87 15.06
N ALA A 5 4.54 -52.71 14.03
CA ALA A 5 4.47 -52.20 12.68
C ALA A 5 3.01 -51.78 12.40
N LYS A 6 2.85 -50.84 11.47
CA LYS A 6 1.61 -50.47 10.77
C LYS A 6 0.64 -49.57 11.55
N ASN A 7 0.78 -48.26 11.31
CA ASN A 7 -0.40 -47.47 10.96
C ASN A 7 0.01 -46.48 9.88
N GLU A 8 -0.02 -47.03 8.67
CA GLU A 8 -0.17 -46.35 7.40
C GLU A 8 -1.24 -45.25 7.47
N GLU A 9 -1.01 -44.20 6.70
CA GLU A 9 -2.02 -43.44 5.97
C GLU A 9 -3.35 -43.14 6.68
N THR A 10 -3.53 -41.87 7.07
CA THR A 10 -4.68 -41.03 6.66
C THR A 10 -4.79 -39.79 7.55
N LYS A 11 -3.84 -38.85 7.45
CA LYS A 11 -4.14 -37.44 7.75
C LYS A 11 -3.56 -36.54 6.66
N LYS A 12 -4.33 -36.45 5.57
CA LYS A 12 -4.58 -35.27 4.73
C LYS A 12 -3.61 -34.12 5.04
N LYS A 13 -2.55 -33.97 4.23
CA LYS A 13 -2.45 -32.92 3.19
C LYS A 13 -3.18 -31.62 3.60
N TYR A 14 -2.40 -30.55 3.72
CA TYR A 14 -2.73 -29.15 4.07
C TYR A 14 -2.84 -28.84 5.57
N PRO A 15 -1.74 -28.48 6.27
CA PRO A 15 -1.86 -27.56 7.39
C PRO A 15 -2.31 -26.22 6.79
N ASP A 16 -3.55 -25.83 7.07
CA ASP A 16 -4.08 -24.52 6.72
C ASP A 16 -3.20 -23.45 7.39
N SER A 17 -2.26 -22.91 6.62
CA SER A 17 -1.23 -21.96 7.07
C SER A 17 -1.84 -20.56 7.24
N ARG A 18 -2.96 -20.48 7.99
CA ARG A 18 -3.66 -19.24 8.32
C ARG A 18 -4.01 -19.11 9.81
N LEU A 19 -3.46 -19.98 10.66
CA LEU A 19 -3.64 -19.90 12.11
C LEU A 19 -2.33 -20.01 12.89
N ILE A 20 -1.24 -19.48 12.34
CA ILE A 20 -0.04 -19.21 13.13
C ILE A 20 -0.17 -17.79 13.67
N GLY A 21 -0.77 -17.64 14.86
CA GLY A 21 -0.66 -16.38 15.59
C GLY A 21 -1.88 -15.85 16.33
N LEU A 22 -2.93 -16.64 16.59
CA LEU A 22 -3.98 -16.19 17.52
C LEU A 22 -3.50 -16.41 18.96
N LYS A 23 -2.71 -15.47 19.50
CA LYS A 23 -2.56 -15.33 20.95
C LYS A 23 -3.84 -14.67 21.47
N GLU A 24 -4.65 -15.41 22.21
CA GLU A 24 -5.80 -14.85 22.94
C GLU A 24 -5.30 -13.72 23.85
N GLY A 25 -5.90 -12.53 23.73
CA GLY A 25 -5.61 -11.36 24.58
C GLY A 25 -4.86 -10.20 23.92
N VAL A 26 -4.57 -10.25 22.61
CA VAL A 26 -4.03 -9.08 21.90
C VAL A 26 -5.19 -8.29 21.32
N GLU A 27 -5.44 -7.10 21.87
CA GLU A 27 -6.37 -6.13 21.28
C GLU A 27 -6.03 -5.95 19.79
N PRO A 28 -7.03 -5.85 18.89
CA PRO A 28 -6.75 -5.61 17.49
C PRO A 28 -5.97 -4.31 17.38
N ILE A 29 -4.67 -4.43 17.15
CA ILE A 29 -3.81 -3.31 16.78
C ILE A 29 -4.43 -2.81 15.49
N HIS A 30 -5.15 -1.69 15.59
CA HIS A 30 -5.63 -1.02 14.41
C HIS A 30 -4.38 -0.68 13.62
N GLU A 31 -4.14 -1.39 12.52
CA GLU A 31 -3.02 -1.12 11.63
C GLU A 31 -3.14 0.37 11.31
N GLN A 32 -2.19 1.17 11.81
CA GLN A 32 -2.09 2.56 11.39
C GLN A 32 -2.11 2.57 9.87
N PRO A 33 -2.83 3.51 9.22
CA PRO A 33 -2.90 3.55 7.77
C PRO A 33 -1.48 3.47 7.23
N LYS A 34 -1.21 2.46 6.40
CA LYS A 34 0.10 2.24 5.77
C LYS A 34 0.32 3.33 4.73
N THR A 35 0.54 4.56 5.17
CA THR A 35 0.90 5.69 4.32
C THR A 35 2.32 5.43 3.85
N ALA A 36 2.46 4.99 2.60
CA ALA A 36 3.75 4.84 1.97
C ALA A 36 4.36 6.24 1.77
N ASN A 37 5.48 6.50 2.41
CA ASN A 37 6.23 7.74 2.23
C ASN A 37 7.09 7.63 0.97
N PHE A 38 6.94 8.57 0.04
CA PHE A 38 7.74 8.62 -1.19
C PHE A 38 8.56 9.91 -1.23
N THR A 39 9.85 9.77 -1.51
CA THR A 39 10.75 10.91 -1.71
C THR A 39 11.01 11.06 -3.20
N THR A 40 10.58 12.18 -3.77
CA THR A 40 10.81 12.51 -5.19
C THR A 40 11.63 13.78 -5.30
N ARG A 41 12.59 13.81 -6.24
CA ARG A 41 13.38 15.01 -6.54
C ARG A 41 12.83 15.66 -7.81
N LEU A 42 12.57 16.95 -7.72
CA LEU A 42 12.18 17.78 -8.87
C LEU A 42 13.39 18.61 -9.32
N THR A 43 13.44 18.94 -10.60
CA THR A 43 14.33 19.99 -11.10
C THR A 43 13.92 21.34 -10.51
N PRO A 44 14.80 22.36 -10.48
CA PRO A 44 14.44 23.69 -9.97
C PRO A 44 13.21 24.29 -10.66
N GLU A 45 13.14 24.17 -11.98
CA GLU A 45 11.99 24.62 -12.78
C GLU A 45 10.73 23.82 -12.48
N GLY A 46 10.85 22.49 -12.37
CA GLY A 46 9.73 21.62 -12.01
C GLY A 46 9.19 21.91 -10.61
N LYS A 47 10.06 22.24 -9.65
CA LYS A 47 9.66 22.67 -8.31
C LYS A 47 8.89 23.99 -8.37
N LYS A 48 9.39 24.98 -9.11
CA LYS A 48 8.73 26.27 -9.26
C LYS A 48 7.35 26.13 -9.87
N GLY A 49 7.23 25.43 -11.00
CA GLY A 49 5.94 25.18 -11.65
C GLY A 49 4.97 24.38 -10.78
N PHE A 50 5.47 23.43 -9.99
CA PHE A 50 4.67 22.67 -9.04
C PHE A 50 4.13 23.54 -7.89
N GLU A 51 4.95 24.45 -7.36
CA GLU A 51 4.53 25.39 -6.32
C GLU A 51 3.49 26.38 -6.83
N GLU A 52 3.71 26.97 -8.02
CA GLU A 52 2.75 27.85 -8.68
C GLU A 52 1.42 27.14 -8.97
N LEU A 53 1.47 25.89 -9.43
CA LEU A 53 0.27 25.09 -9.71
C LEU A 53 -0.53 24.82 -8.43
N ALA A 54 0.15 24.44 -7.34
CA ALA A 54 -0.49 24.21 -6.04
C ALA A 54 -1.19 25.47 -5.53
N GLU A 55 -0.53 26.62 -5.61
CA GLU A 55 -1.12 27.92 -5.24
C GLU A 55 -2.31 28.29 -6.11
N SER A 56 -2.20 28.12 -7.44
CA SER A 56 -3.29 28.46 -8.37
C SER A 56 -4.56 27.64 -8.15
N LEU A 57 -4.41 26.40 -7.68
CA LEU A 57 -5.51 25.48 -7.42
C LEU A 57 -5.97 25.53 -5.95
N GLY A 58 -5.29 26.30 -5.08
CA GLY A 58 -5.57 26.35 -3.65
C GLY A 58 -5.36 25.01 -2.93
N LEU A 59 -4.47 24.16 -3.45
CA LEU A 59 -4.23 22.81 -2.94
C LEU A 59 -2.94 22.76 -2.12
N SER A 60 -2.89 21.87 -1.13
CA SER A 60 -1.62 21.48 -0.55
C SER A 60 -0.77 20.69 -1.57
N LYS A 61 0.55 20.70 -1.38
CA LYS A 61 1.49 19.95 -2.23
C LYS A 61 1.15 18.45 -2.27
N SER A 62 0.75 17.86 -1.14
CA SER A 62 0.39 16.44 -1.07
C SER A 62 -0.91 16.14 -1.84
N GLU A 63 -1.93 16.99 -1.72
CA GLU A 63 -3.17 16.84 -2.47
C GLU A 63 -2.96 16.99 -3.98
N LEU A 64 -2.10 17.93 -4.38
CA LEU A 64 -1.74 18.07 -5.79
C LEU A 64 -1.09 16.80 -6.33
N ILE A 65 -0.15 16.19 -5.59
CA ILE A 65 0.49 14.92 -5.98
C ILE A 65 -0.53 13.79 -6.04
N GLU A 66 -1.44 13.69 -5.07
CA GLU A 66 -2.49 12.67 -5.10
C GLU A 66 -3.39 12.80 -6.33
N LYS A 67 -3.86 14.01 -6.63
CA LYS A 67 -4.68 14.25 -7.82
C LYS A 67 -3.90 13.91 -9.10
N LEU A 68 -2.60 14.24 -9.14
CA LEU A 68 -1.76 13.99 -10.32
C LEU A 68 -1.58 12.49 -10.53
N ALA A 69 -1.33 11.76 -9.44
CA ALA A 69 -1.19 10.30 -9.46
C ALA A 69 -2.49 9.60 -9.87
N ARG A 70 -3.66 10.18 -9.53
CA ARG A 70 -4.98 9.68 -9.95
C ARG A 70 -5.33 10.05 -11.40
N GLY A 71 -4.55 10.91 -12.04
CA GLY A 71 -4.84 11.39 -13.40
C GLY A 71 -6.04 12.35 -13.45
N GLU A 72 -6.38 13.02 -12.35
CA GLU A 72 -7.48 13.99 -12.26
C GLU A 72 -7.08 15.35 -12.89
N PHE A 73 -6.51 15.32 -14.08
CA PHE A 73 -6.11 16.51 -14.84
C PHE A 73 -6.54 16.36 -16.29
N GLU A 74 -7.29 17.34 -16.79
CA GLU A 74 -7.51 17.47 -18.22
C GLU A 74 -6.25 18.06 -18.86
N LEU A 75 -5.60 17.26 -19.71
CA LEU A 75 -4.52 17.76 -20.56
C LEU A 75 -5.16 18.68 -21.60
N VAL A 76 -5.28 19.97 -21.30
CA VAL A 76 -5.82 20.95 -22.24
C VAL A 76 -4.85 21.03 -23.42
N ARG A 77 -5.13 20.30 -24.50
CA ARG A 77 -4.48 20.50 -25.79
C ARG A 77 -4.79 21.93 -26.21
N LYS A 78 -3.77 22.79 -26.26
CA LYS A 78 -3.88 24.05 -26.99
C LYS A 78 -4.19 23.71 -28.44
N VAL A 79 -5.45 23.86 -28.85
CA VAL A 79 -5.82 23.90 -30.25
C VAL A 79 -5.26 25.21 -30.79
N SER A 80 -4.44 25.08 -31.83
CA SER A 80 -3.74 26.17 -32.52
C SER A 80 -4.71 27.04 -33.30
#